data_AF-D1MAX3-F1
#
_entry.id   AF-D1MAX3-F1
#
_cell.length_a   1.000
_cell.length_b   1.000
_cell.length_c   1.000
_cell.angle_alpha   90.00
_cell.angle_beta   90.00
_cell.angle_gamma   90.00
#
_symmetry.space_group_name_H-M   'P 1'
#
loop_
_entity.id
_entity.type
_entity.pdbx_description
1 polymer ?
#
loop_
_entity_poly.entity_id
_entity_poly.type
_entity_poly.pdbx_seq_one_letter_code
_entity_poly.pdbx_strand_id
1 'polypeptide(L)'
;IVASIVLGRPVKWIESRAENLSSTAFARDYHMTGELAADSDGRIKALRVNVIADHGAFDACADPTKWPAGMFHVCTGSYAIPNAFVSVEGVYTNKFPGGVAYRCSFRVTEAVYLIERMIDVLAQKLAIDKAEIRLRNFIRKEQFPYTTPLGLEYDSGDYEPALKKVLAAVDYPALRAEQAARRADPDAEWLMGIGMVNFTEIVGAGPSKMCDILGIGMFDSCEIRVHPDGSAIARMGTITQGQGHQTTYAQIIASEAGIPASTITVEEGDTSTAPYGLGTYGSRSTPVAGAAVARAARKIREKARQIAAHLLEASPNDVEFDLDRFVLKGSPEQFKTIRQVAWAAYNNVPEGMEMGLEAVDYYDPPNFTFPFGAYVCVLEVNRYTGETRV
;
A
#
# COMPACT_ATOMS: atom_id res chain seq x y z
N ILE A 1 27.85 15.29 5.16
CA ILE A 1 27.92 15.70 6.59
C ILE A 1 29.36 15.87 7.06
N VAL A 2 30.20 14.83 6.98
CA VAL A 2 31.62 14.88 7.43
C VAL A 2 32.38 16.11 6.92
N ALA A 3 32.34 16.39 5.60
CA ALA A 3 33.01 17.57 5.04
C ALA A 3 32.50 18.91 5.62
N SER A 4 31.19 19.02 5.91
CA SER A 4 30.59 20.22 6.52
C SER A 4 31.09 20.42 7.95
N ILE A 5 31.20 19.35 8.74
CA ILE A 5 31.72 19.38 10.13
C ILE A 5 33.17 19.88 10.13
N VAL A 6 34.01 19.30 9.26
CA VAL A 6 35.44 19.66 9.19
C VAL A 6 35.63 21.11 8.75
N LEU A 7 34.84 21.59 7.78
CA LEU A 7 35.01 22.92 7.19
C LEU A 7 34.22 24.02 7.92
N GLY A 8 33.29 23.66 8.81
CA GLY A 8 32.43 24.62 9.52
C GLY A 8 31.50 25.43 8.62
N ARG A 9 31.13 24.91 7.43
CA ARG A 9 30.29 25.63 6.45
C ARG A 9 29.43 24.68 5.60
N PRO A 10 28.32 25.14 5.01
CA PRO A 10 27.44 24.31 4.18
C PRO A 10 28.19 23.65 3.00
N VAL A 11 27.90 22.37 2.76
CA VAL A 11 28.42 21.59 1.63
C VAL A 11 27.24 20.96 0.87
N LYS A 12 27.20 21.16 -0.44
CA LYS A 12 26.16 20.60 -1.33
C LYS A 12 26.76 19.44 -2.15
N TRP A 13 26.04 18.33 -2.21
CA TRP A 13 26.32 17.20 -3.10
C TRP A 13 25.08 16.88 -3.92
N ILE A 14 25.25 16.76 -5.23
CA ILE A 14 24.21 16.38 -6.19
C ILE A 14 24.89 15.44 -7.18
N GLU A 15 24.42 14.21 -7.27
CA GLU A 15 24.96 13.21 -8.18
C GLU A 15 24.50 13.42 -9.63
N SER A 16 25.26 12.89 -10.58
CA SER A 16 24.85 12.79 -11.98
C SER A 16 23.94 11.57 -12.23
N ARG A 17 23.32 11.52 -13.42
CA ARG A 17 22.51 10.36 -13.83
C ARG A 17 23.32 9.06 -13.87
N ALA A 18 24.58 9.13 -14.31
CA ALA A 18 25.43 7.95 -14.43
C ALA A 18 25.77 7.38 -13.04
N GLU A 19 26.11 8.24 -12.08
CA GLU A 19 26.30 7.86 -10.67
C GLU A 19 25.02 7.26 -10.08
N ASN A 20 23.86 7.91 -10.29
CA ASN A 20 22.58 7.40 -9.81
C ASN A 20 22.30 5.97 -10.31
N LEU A 21 22.38 5.74 -11.62
CA LEU A 21 22.05 4.43 -12.20
C LEU A 21 23.05 3.34 -11.85
N SER A 22 24.32 3.70 -11.66
CA SER A 22 25.36 2.71 -11.40
C SER A 22 25.49 2.40 -9.91
N SER A 23 25.39 3.40 -9.02
CA SER A 23 25.84 3.28 -7.63
C SER A 23 24.76 3.37 -6.55
N THR A 24 23.52 3.71 -6.90
CA THR A 24 22.39 3.70 -5.94
C THR A 24 21.68 2.35 -5.95
N ALA A 25 20.68 2.18 -5.05
CA ALA A 25 19.98 0.92 -4.87
C ALA A 25 19.35 0.41 -6.18
N PHE A 26 19.84 -0.72 -6.69
CA PHE A 26 19.20 -1.45 -7.79
C PHE A 26 17.91 -2.14 -7.31
N ALA A 27 17.15 -2.72 -8.25
CA ALA A 27 15.95 -3.48 -7.96
C ALA A 27 15.96 -4.88 -8.60
N ARG A 28 15.26 -5.84 -7.98
CA ARG A 28 15.07 -7.23 -8.47
C ARG A 28 16.30 -8.12 -8.26
N ASP A 29 16.94 -8.53 -9.36
CA ASP A 29 18.04 -9.51 -9.44
C ASP A 29 17.79 -10.83 -8.67
N TYR A 30 16.56 -11.34 -8.80
CA TYR A 30 16.12 -12.64 -8.28
C TYR A 30 16.15 -13.70 -9.38
N HIS A 31 16.87 -14.79 -9.15
CA HIS A 31 16.86 -15.99 -9.97
C HIS A 31 15.95 -17.03 -9.31
N MET A 32 14.72 -17.16 -9.82
CA MET A 32 13.68 -17.92 -9.15
C MET A 32 13.39 -19.25 -9.83
N THR A 33 13.35 -20.32 -9.03
CA THR A 33 12.87 -21.65 -9.41
C THR A 33 11.54 -21.89 -8.70
N GLY A 34 10.44 -21.83 -9.45
CA GLY A 34 9.10 -22.11 -8.95
C GLY A 34 8.57 -23.47 -9.40
N GLU A 35 7.83 -24.14 -8.52
CA GLU A 35 7.20 -25.44 -8.79
C GLU A 35 5.76 -25.43 -8.26
N LEU A 36 4.80 -25.81 -9.11
CA LEU A 36 3.39 -25.98 -8.71
C LEU A 36 2.99 -27.45 -8.84
N ALA A 37 2.36 -27.98 -7.79
CA ALA A 37 1.67 -29.26 -7.82
C ALA A 37 0.16 -29.02 -7.98
N ALA A 38 -0.48 -29.72 -8.90
CA ALA A 38 -1.93 -29.65 -9.13
C ALA A 38 -2.47 -31.01 -9.58
N ASP A 39 -3.78 -31.22 -9.45
CA ASP A 39 -4.45 -32.36 -10.09
C ASP A 39 -4.73 -32.10 -11.59
N SER A 40 -5.27 -33.10 -12.29
CA SER A 40 -5.61 -33.00 -13.71
C SER A 40 -6.66 -31.93 -14.00
N ASP A 41 -7.50 -31.61 -13.02
CA ASP A 41 -8.48 -30.54 -13.08
C ASP A 41 -7.87 -29.18 -12.70
N GLY A 42 -6.54 -29.06 -12.61
CA GLY A 42 -5.87 -27.80 -12.34
C GLY A 42 -6.16 -27.20 -10.97
N ARG A 43 -6.62 -27.97 -9.98
CA ARG A 43 -6.68 -27.52 -8.58
C ARG A 43 -5.31 -27.64 -7.94
N ILE A 44 -4.77 -26.51 -7.51
CA ILE A 44 -3.41 -26.41 -6.97
C ILE A 44 -3.37 -27.00 -5.56
N LYS A 45 -2.35 -27.82 -5.30
CA LYS A 45 -2.13 -28.54 -4.02
C LYS A 45 -0.91 -28.03 -3.26
N ALA A 46 0.12 -27.57 -3.97
CA ALA A 46 1.31 -27.03 -3.33
C ALA A 46 2.09 -26.05 -4.23
N LEU A 47 2.82 -25.15 -3.58
CA LEU A 47 3.84 -24.29 -4.17
C LEU A 47 5.19 -24.53 -3.51
N ARG A 48 6.24 -24.75 -4.29
CA ARG A 48 7.62 -24.76 -3.79
C ARG A 48 8.47 -23.75 -4.55
N VAL A 49 9.27 -22.98 -3.83
CA VAL A 49 10.10 -21.92 -4.41
C VAL A 49 11.51 -21.95 -3.85
N ASN A 50 12.50 -21.87 -4.73
CA ASN A 50 13.89 -21.59 -4.39
C ASN A 50 14.36 -20.35 -5.15
N VAL A 51 15.07 -19.45 -4.49
CA VAL A 51 15.60 -18.21 -5.08
C VAL A 51 17.08 -18.07 -4.77
N ILE A 52 17.86 -17.70 -5.78
CA ILE A 52 19.18 -17.08 -5.58
C ILE A 52 19.01 -15.57 -5.79
N ALA A 53 19.32 -14.77 -4.78
CA ALA A 53 19.20 -13.32 -4.77
C ALA A 53 20.58 -12.68 -4.79
N ASP A 54 20.92 -11.97 -5.88
CA ASP A 54 22.17 -11.22 -5.95
C ASP A 54 22.00 -9.87 -5.22
N HIS A 55 22.80 -9.61 -4.19
CA HIS A 55 22.73 -8.39 -3.37
C HIS A 55 23.87 -7.40 -3.67
N GLY A 56 24.72 -7.70 -4.66
CA GLY A 56 25.93 -6.93 -4.93
C GLY A 56 27.02 -7.14 -3.88
N ALA A 57 27.93 -6.19 -3.71
CA ALA A 57 29.12 -6.36 -2.88
C ALA A 57 28.84 -6.23 -1.37
N PHE A 58 27.75 -5.55 -1.01
CA PHE A 58 27.32 -5.32 0.37
C PHE A 58 25.82 -5.51 0.44
N ASP A 59 25.33 -6.10 1.53
CA ASP A 59 23.89 -6.20 1.74
C ASP A 59 23.37 -4.87 2.30
N ALA A 60 22.86 -4.03 1.40
CA ALA A 60 22.15 -2.78 1.74
C ALA A 60 20.68 -2.85 1.32
N CYS A 61 20.12 -4.06 1.24
CA CYS A 61 18.74 -4.29 0.88
C CYS A 61 17.82 -3.68 1.96
N ALA A 62 16.96 -2.75 1.57
CA ALA A 62 16.10 -2.02 2.50
C ALA A 62 14.89 -2.88 2.90
N ASP A 63 14.98 -3.60 4.01
CA ASP A 63 13.91 -4.46 4.51
C ASP A 63 13.68 -4.25 6.02
N PRO A 64 12.51 -4.62 6.58
CA PRO A 64 12.41 -4.74 8.01
C PRO A 64 13.36 -5.82 8.53
N THR A 65 13.99 -5.57 9.68
CA THR A 65 15.18 -6.30 10.18
C THR A 65 15.03 -7.83 10.17
N LYS A 66 13.82 -8.34 10.41
CA LYS A 66 13.51 -9.77 10.52
C LYS A 66 13.24 -10.46 9.17
N TRP A 67 13.22 -9.71 8.06
CA TRP A 67 12.77 -10.16 6.75
C TRP A 67 13.85 -9.94 5.69
N PRO A 68 14.94 -10.75 5.68
CA PRO A 68 16.05 -10.57 4.73
C PRO A 68 15.67 -10.80 3.26
N ALA A 69 14.48 -11.37 3.00
CA ALA A 69 13.90 -11.54 1.66
C ALA A 69 12.58 -10.77 1.51
N GLY A 70 12.37 -9.74 2.33
CA GLY A 70 11.14 -8.96 2.38
C GLY A 70 9.88 -9.79 2.60
N MET A 71 8.80 -9.35 1.99
CA MET A 71 7.49 -10.01 1.96
C MET A 71 7.35 -11.01 0.81
N PHE A 72 8.45 -11.59 0.31
CA PHE A 72 8.43 -12.54 -0.80
C PHE A 72 7.51 -13.75 -0.55
N HIS A 73 7.32 -14.13 0.71
CA HIS A 73 6.42 -15.20 1.15
C HIS A 73 4.92 -14.92 0.94
N VAL A 74 4.54 -13.79 0.32
CA VAL A 74 3.22 -13.57 -0.31
C VAL A 74 3.06 -14.33 -1.64
N CYS A 75 4.09 -15.05 -2.10
CA CYS A 75 4.14 -15.73 -3.41
C CYS A 75 3.10 -16.85 -3.60
N THR A 76 2.25 -17.15 -2.63
CA THR A 76 1.03 -17.97 -2.88
C THR A 76 -0.05 -17.18 -3.64
N GLY A 77 0.10 -15.86 -3.73
CA GLY A 77 -0.75 -14.97 -4.53
C GLY A 77 -2.20 -14.95 -4.04
N SER A 78 -3.12 -14.86 -4.99
CA SER A 78 -4.57 -14.80 -4.75
C SER A 78 -5.23 -16.19 -4.64
N TYR A 79 -4.43 -17.25 -4.54
CA TYR A 79 -4.88 -18.63 -4.71
C TYR A 79 -4.94 -19.39 -3.38
N ALA A 80 -5.99 -20.20 -3.21
CA ALA A 80 -6.22 -21.05 -2.05
C ALA A 80 -5.32 -22.30 -2.09
N ILE A 81 -4.00 -22.09 -2.01
CA ILE A 81 -2.98 -23.15 -2.02
C ILE A 81 -2.82 -23.70 -0.60
N PRO A 82 -3.03 -25.00 -0.34
CA PRO A 82 -3.02 -25.51 1.04
C PRO A 82 -1.62 -25.74 1.60
N ASN A 83 -0.58 -25.88 0.77
CA ASN A 83 0.79 -26.14 1.22
C ASN A 83 1.78 -25.26 0.44
N ALA A 84 2.73 -24.65 1.12
CA ALA A 84 3.80 -23.93 0.44
C ALA A 84 5.12 -23.96 1.21
N PHE A 85 6.24 -23.88 0.48
CA PHE A 85 7.57 -23.72 1.04
C PHE A 85 8.41 -22.78 0.17
N VAL A 86 9.19 -21.91 0.81
CA VAL A 86 10.02 -20.90 0.16
C VAL A 86 11.41 -20.89 0.81
N SER A 87 12.45 -20.92 -0.03
CA SER A 87 13.83 -20.69 0.36
C SER A 87 14.45 -19.59 -0.50
N VAL A 88 15.16 -18.65 0.12
CA VAL A 88 15.87 -17.57 -0.56
C VAL A 88 17.31 -17.55 -0.03
N GLU A 89 18.27 -17.66 -0.94
CA GLU A 89 19.71 -17.59 -0.67
C GLU A 89 20.26 -16.29 -1.24
N GLY A 90 20.70 -15.38 -0.36
CA GLY A 90 21.37 -14.15 -0.74
C GLY A 90 22.86 -14.38 -1.00
N VAL A 91 23.38 -13.85 -2.11
CA VAL A 91 24.79 -14.00 -2.52
C VAL A 91 25.45 -12.64 -2.77
N TYR A 92 26.75 -12.58 -2.50
CA TYR A 92 27.58 -11.40 -2.80
C TYR A 92 28.21 -11.50 -4.19
N THR A 93 28.28 -10.37 -4.89
CA THR A 93 28.94 -10.24 -6.20
C THR A 93 29.64 -8.89 -6.34
N ASN A 94 30.47 -8.72 -7.38
CA ASN A 94 31.13 -7.42 -7.66
C ASN A 94 30.19 -6.41 -8.35
N LYS A 95 28.99 -6.18 -7.78
CA LYS A 95 28.01 -5.17 -8.20
C LYS A 95 27.74 -4.17 -7.08
N PHE A 96 27.12 -3.04 -7.41
CA PHE A 96 26.64 -2.09 -6.40
C PHE A 96 25.47 -2.67 -5.58
N PRO A 97 25.30 -2.25 -4.32
CA PRO A 97 24.33 -2.83 -3.41
C PRO A 97 22.90 -2.35 -3.70
N GLY A 98 21.89 -3.09 -3.25
CA GLY A 98 20.48 -2.77 -3.48
C GLY A 98 19.57 -3.97 -3.33
N GLY A 99 18.50 -4.02 -4.13
CA GLY A 99 17.55 -5.12 -4.18
C GLY A 99 16.11 -4.66 -4.01
N VAL A 100 15.78 -4.11 -2.83
CA VAL A 100 14.48 -3.48 -2.57
C VAL A 100 14.50 -2.03 -3.04
N ALA A 101 14.02 -1.82 -4.25
CA ALA A 101 13.69 -0.53 -4.81
C ALA A 101 12.60 -0.66 -5.88
N TYR A 102 12.19 0.48 -6.46
CA TYR A 102 11.35 0.52 -7.66
C TYR A 102 10.00 -0.21 -7.51
N ARG A 103 9.18 0.29 -6.57
CA ARG A 103 7.79 -0.14 -6.30
C ARG A 103 7.63 -1.64 -5.99
N CYS A 104 8.59 -2.23 -5.28
CA CYS A 104 8.61 -3.67 -5.01
C CYS A 104 7.87 -4.11 -3.75
N SER A 105 7.49 -3.18 -2.86
CA SER A 105 6.84 -3.46 -1.57
C SER A 105 7.55 -4.56 -0.77
N PHE A 106 8.89 -4.52 -0.73
CA PHE A 106 9.72 -5.57 -0.12
C PHE A 106 9.55 -6.92 -0.83
N ARG A 107 10.03 -7.02 -2.06
CA ARG A 107 10.08 -8.27 -2.87
C ARG A 107 8.73 -8.86 -3.32
N VAL A 108 7.62 -8.14 -3.16
CA VAL A 108 6.29 -8.55 -3.64
C VAL A 108 6.24 -8.58 -5.17
N THR A 109 6.99 -7.71 -5.85
CA THR A 109 7.08 -7.74 -7.32
C THR A 109 7.57 -9.07 -7.85
N GLU A 110 8.59 -9.64 -7.23
CA GLU A 110 9.18 -10.92 -7.55
C GLU A 110 8.22 -12.06 -7.19
N ALA A 111 7.56 -11.97 -6.02
CA ALA A 111 6.57 -12.94 -5.56
C ALA A 111 5.37 -13.07 -6.51
N VAL A 112 4.79 -11.93 -6.91
CA VAL A 112 3.67 -11.87 -7.86
C VAL A 112 4.10 -12.34 -9.24
N TYR A 113 5.28 -11.91 -9.70
CA TYR A 113 5.81 -12.36 -10.99
C TYR A 113 5.95 -13.89 -11.02
N LEU A 114 6.52 -14.49 -9.96
CA LEU A 114 6.68 -15.93 -9.86
C LEU A 114 5.33 -16.65 -9.95
N ILE A 115 4.38 -16.32 -9.08
CA ILE A 115 3.13 -17.09 -9.00
C ILE A 115 2.32 -16.96 -10.29
N GLU A 116 2.19 -15.76 -10.86
CA GLU A 116 1.40 -15.57 -12.07
C GLU A 116 2.03 -16.26 -13.29
N ARG A 117 3.36 -16.29 -13.37
CA ARG A 117 4.07 -17.07 -14.40
C ARG A 117 3.86 -18.57 -14.22
N MET A 118 3.89 -19.06 -12.99
CA MET A 118 3.68 -20.47 -12.68
C MET A 118 2.24 -20.92 -12.99
N ILE A 119 1.24 -20.08 -12.70
CA ILE A 119 -0.16 -20.32 -13.07
C ILE A 119 -0.30 -20.45 -14.59
N ASP A 120 0.34 -19.55 -15.34
CA ASP A 120 0.31 -19.58 -16.80
C ASP A 120 0.96 -20.85 -17.38
N VAL A 121 2.10 -21.28 -16.82
CA VAL A 121 2.77 -22.54 -17.22
C VAL A 121 1.90 -23.76 -16.90
N LEU A 122 1.25 -23.77 -15.73
CA LEU A 122 0.32 -24.83 -15.36
C LEU A 122 -0.88 -24.90 -16.31
N ALA A 123 -1.47 -23.74 -16.63
CA ALA A 123 -2.60 -23.64 -17.56
C ALA A 123 -2.26 -24.21 -18.93
N GLN A 124 -1.08 -23.85 -19.46
CA GLN A 124 -0.57 -24.36 -20.73
C GLN A 124 -0.36 -25.88 -20.70
N LYS A 125 0.26 -26.40 -19.62
CA LYS A 125 0.52 -27.83 -19.45
C LYS A 125 -0.76 -28.67 -19.42
N LEU A 126 -1.82 -28.14 -18.81
CA LEU A 126 -3.12 -28.81 -18.67
C LEU A 126 -4.11 -28.47 -19.80
N ALA A 127 -3.73 -27.61 -20.75
CA ALA A 127 -4.62 -27.06 -21.76
C ALA A 127 -5.92 -26.45 -21.19
N ILE A 128 -5.82 -25.81 -20.02
CA ILE A 128 -6.91 -25.06 -19.38
C ILE A 128 -6.75 -23.58 -19.72
N ASP A 129 -7.85 -22.87 -19.95
CA ASP A 129 -7.79 -21.42 -20.14
C ASP A 129 -7.21 -20.70 -18.91
N LYS A 130 -6.42 -19.66 -19.16
CA LYS A 130 -5.70 -18.91 -18.12
C LYS A 130 -6.62 -18.16 -17.17
N ALA A 131 -7.80 -17.74 -17.60
CA ALA A 131 -8.79 -17.12 -16.73
C ALA A 131 -9.48 -18.19 -15.87
N GLU A 132 -9.86 -19.30 -16.51
CA GLU A 132 -10.56 -20.41 -15.86
C GLU A 132 -9.73 -21.04 -14.74
N ILE A 133 -8.44 -21.30 -14.96
CA ILE A 133 -7.59 -21.88 -13.92
C ILE A 133 -7.43 -20.94 -12.71
N ARG A 134 -7.49 -19.62 -12.92
CA ARG A 134 -7.42 -18.62 -11.84
C ARG A 134 -8.71 -18.62 -11.03
N LEU A 135 -9.86 -18.51 -11.70
CA LEU A 135 -11.19 -18.60 -11.07
C LEU A 135 -11.32 -19.88 -10.24
N ARG A 136 -10.81 -20.99 -10.76
CA ARG A 136 -10.81 -22.29 -10.10
C ARG A 136 -9.97 -22.31 -8.82
N ASN A 137 -8.97 -21.46 -8.67
CA ASN A 137 -8.05 -21.52 -7.52
C ASN A 137 -8.12 -20.32 -6.59
N PHE A 138 -8.94 -19.30 -6.86
CA PHE A 138 -9.03 -18.14 -5.98
C PHE A 138 -9.43 -18.49 -4.54
N ILE A 139 -8.88 -17.72 -3.61
CA ILE A 139 -9.45 -17.57 -2.26
C ILE A 139 -10.83 -16.93 -2.42
N ARG A 140 -11.86 -17.56 -1.86
CA ARG A 140 -13.23 -17.06 -1.95
C ARG A 140 -13.48 -15.96 -0.92
N LYS A 141 -14.40 -15.05 -1.22
CA LYS A 141 -14.72 -13.88 -0.39
C LYS A 141 -15.04 -14.22 1.06
N GLU A 142 -15.78 -15.31 1.28
CA GLU A 142 -16.20 -15.80 2.57
C GLU A 142 -15.07 -16.46 3.39
N GLN A 143 -13.89 -16.64 2.80
CA GLN A 143 -12.72 -17.17 3.49
C GLN A 143 -11.87 -16.08 4.15
N PHE A 144 -12.16 -14.80 3.91
CA PHE A 144 -11.44 -13.69 4.54
C PHE A 144 -11.97 -13.41 5.97
N PRO A 145 -11.11 -13.10 6.96
CA PRO A 145 -9.64 -13.03 6.84
C PRO A 145 -9.02 -14.42 6.59
N TYR A 146 -8.08 -14.49 5.64
CA TYR A 146 -7.55 -15.76 5.12
C TYR A 146 -6.09 -15.95 5.49
N THR A 147 -5.78 -16.98 6.28
CA THR A 147 -4.39 -17.37 6.59
C THR A 147 -3.79 -18.20 5.46
N THR A 148 -2.73 -17.70 4.82
CA THR A 148 -1.96 -18.42 3.82
C THR A 148 -1.10 -19.52 4.47
N PRO A 149 -0.67 -20.55 3.73
CA PRO A 149 0.22 -21.58 4.28
C PRO A 149 1.62 -21.06 4.65
N LEU A 150 1.96 -19.81 4.30
CA LEU A 150 3.21 -19.14 4.67
C LEU A 150 3.04 -18.15 5.83
N GLY A 151 1.87 -18.12 6.47
CA GLY A 151 1.64 -17.42 7.74
C GLY A 151 1.13 -15.98 7.64
N LEU A 152 0.79 -15.50 6.44
CA LEU A 152 0.16 -14.19 6.24
C LEU A 152 -1.37 -14.31 6.43
N GLU A 153 -2.00 -13.34 7.09
CA GLU A 153 -3.46 -13.26 7.20
C GLU A 153 -3.97 -12.12 6.32
N TYR A 154 -4.56 -12.45 5.17
CA TYR A 154 -5.12 -11.45 4.26
C TYR A 154 -6.39 -10.84 4.86
N ASP A 155 -6.51 -9.51 4.80
CA ASP A 155 -7.59 -8.77 5.45
C ASP A 155 -8.96 -8.97 4.77
N SER A 156 -9.02 -8.84 3.45
CA SER A 156 -10.24 -8.94 2.65
C SER A 156 -9.94 -9.17 1.17
N GLY A 157 -10.93 -9.65 0.40
CA GLY A 157 -10.78 -9.83 -1.05
C GLY A 157 -12.07 -10.27 -1.72
N ASP A 158 -12.26 -9.86 -2.98
CA ASP A 158 -13.38 -10.28 -3.83
C ASP A 158 -12.90 -10.48 -5.28
N TYR A 159 -12.09 -11.53 -5.48
CA TYR A 159 -11.26 -11.70 -6.67
C TYR A 159 -12.07 -12.13 -7.91
N GLU A 160 -13.02 -13.04 -7.75
CA GLU A 160 -13.83 -13.55 -8.86
C GLU A 160 -14.63 -12.43 -9.55
N PRO A 161 -15.40 -11.58 -8.84
CA PRO A 161 -16.09 -10.45 -9.46
C PRO A 161 -15.15 -9.46 -10.15
N ALA A 162 -13.96 -9.20 -9.57
CA ALA A 162 -12.98 -8.31 -10.18
C ALA A 162 -12.45 -8.86 -11.51
N LEU A 163 -12.09 -10.15 -11.56
CA LEU A 163 -11.67 -10.78 -12.80
C LEU A 163 -12.81 -10.79 -13.82
N LYS A 164 -14.02 -11.22 -13.44
CA LYS A 164 -15.19 -11.22 -14.34
C LYS A 164 -15.48 -9.84 -14.93
N LYS A 165 -15.36 -8.78 -14.13
CA LYS A 165 -15.53 -7.39 -14.58
C LYS A 165 -14.52 -7.01 -15.66
N VAL A 166 -13.24 -7.37 -15.48
CA VAL A 166 -12.19 -7.09 -16.47
C VAL A 166 -12.38 -7.91 -17.74
N LEU A 167 -12.68 -9.21 -17.63
CA LEU A 167 -12.91 -10.08 -18.80
C LEU A 167 -14.10 -9.61 -19.65
N ALA A 168 -15.16 -9.13 -19.01
CA ALA A 168 -16.31 -8.55 -19.71
C ALA A 168 -15.96 -7.24 -20.41
N ALA A 169 -15.18 -6.36 -19.76
CA ALA A 169 -14.82 -5.06 -20.32
C ALA A 169 -13.94 -5.14 -21.58
N VAL A 170 -13.16 -6.22 -21.73
CA VAL A 170 -12.27 -6.45 -22.87
C VAL A 170 -12.82 -7.44 -23.89
N ASP A 171 -14.03 -7.95 -23.69
CA ASP A 171 -14.61 -9.06 -24.46
C ASP A 171 -13.62 -10.23 -24.63
N TYR A 172 -13.20 -10.79 -23.50
CA TYR A 172 -12.19 -11.84 -23.48
C TYR A 172 -12.48 -13.06 -24.41
N PRO A 173 -13.72 -13.55 -24.53
CA PRO A 173 -14.04 -14.60 -25.50
C PRO A 173 -13.75 -14.18 -26.95
N ALA A 174 -14.08 -12.95 -27.35
CA ALA A 174 -13.77 -12.45 -28.68
C ALA A 174 -12.26 -12.34 -28.91
N LEU A 175 -11.49 -11.83 -27.93
CA LEU A 175 -10.02 -11.78 -28.00
C LEU A 175 -9.41 -13.18 -28.18
N ARG A 176 -9.96 -14.19 -27.49
CA ARG A 176 -9.51 -15.59 -27.63
C ARG A 176 -9.84 -16.16 -29.01
N ALA A 177 -11.01 -15.85 -29.57
CA ALA A 177 -11.38 -16.26 -30.91
C ALA A 177 -10.47 -15.60 -31.97
N GLU A 178 -10.18 -14.31 -31.82
CA GLU A 178 -9.24 -13.59 -32.69
C GLU A 178 -7.84 -14.20 -32.62
N GLN A 179 -7.32 -14.45 -31.41
CA GLN A 179 -6.02 -15.10 -31.23
C GLN A 179 -5.98 -16.48 -31.88
N ALA A 180 -7.06 -17.26 -31.79
CA ALA A 180 -7.14 -18.58 -32.42
C ALA A 180 -7.13 -18.48 -33.96
N ALA A 181 -7.90 -17.56 -34.53
CA ALA A 181 -7.90 -17.31 -35.97
C ALA A 181 -6.50 -16.90 -36.48
N ARG A 182 -5.84 -16.01 -35.74
CA ARG A 182 -4.49 -15.54 -36.10
C ARG A 182 -3.41 -16.62 -35.98
N ARG A 183 -3.57 -17.57 -35.05
CA ARG A 183 -2.67 -18.74 -34.93
C ARG A 183 -2.91 -19.80 -36.00
N ALA A 184 -4.13 -19.87 -36.55
CA ALA A 184 -4.47 -20.80 -37.63
C ALA A 184 -3.88 -20.37 -38.98
N ASP A 185 -3.60 -19.07 -39.14
CA ASP A 185 -2.91 -18.52 -40.30
C ASP A 185 -1.37 -18.68 -40.16
N PRO A 186 -0.71 -19.55 -40.94
CA PRO A 186 0.73 -19.73 -40.88
C PRO A 186 1.49 -18.48 -41.38
N ASP A 187 0.86 -17.66 -42.22
CA ASP A 187 1.44 -16.48 -42.87
C ASP A 187 1.26 -15.20 -42.03
N ALA A 188 0.56 -15.28 -40.89
CA ALA A 188 0.40 -14.17 -39.98
C ALA A 188 1.76 -13.61 -39.56
N GLU A 189 2.01 -12.33 -39.90
CA GLU A 189 3.24 -11.60 -39.56
C GLU A 189 3.29 -11.25 -38.05
N TRP A 190 2.13 -10.88 -37.49
CA TRP A 190 1.99 -10.41 -36.13
C TRP A 190 1.34 -11.48 -35.25
N LEU A 191 2.03 -11.90 -34.19
CA LEU A 191 1.53 -12.87 -33.22
C LEU A 191 0.70 -12.15 -32.14
N MET A 192 -0.51 -12.62 -31.87
CA MET A 192 -1.36 -12.05 -30.81
C MET A 192 -1.09 -12.73 -29.47
N GLY A 193 -0.72 -11.94 -28.47
CA GLY A 193 -0.57 -12.33 -27.06
C GLY A 193 -1.70 -11.77 -26.20
N ILE A 194 -2.15 -12.55 -25.22
CA ILE A 194 -3.08 -12.10 -24.19
C ILE A 194 -2.49 -12.47 -22.83
N GLY A 195 -2.02 -11.46 -22.11
CA GLY A 195 -1.50 -11.56 -20.75
C GLY A 195 -2.58 -11.24 -19.73
N MET A 196 -2.54 -11.93 -18.59
CA MET A 196 -3.44 -11.71 -17.47
C MET A 196 -2.69 -11.89 -16.16
N VAL A 197 -2.96 -11.01 -15.20
CA VAL A 197 -2.39 -11.06 -13.87
C VAL A 197 -3.50 -10.81 -12.85
N ASN A 198 -3.67 -11.73 -11.92
CA ASN A 198 -4.51 -11.57 -10.74
C ASN A 198 -3.62 -11.64 -9.50
N PHE A 199 -3.42 -10.50 -8.86
CA PHE A 199 -2.44 -10.37 -7.79
C PHE A 199 -3.08 -9.91 -6.48
N THR A 200 -2.48 -10.36 -5.39
CA THR A 200 -2.69 -9.82 -4.05
C THR A 200 -1.37 -9.19 -3.59
N GLU A 201 -1.43 -7.92 -3.20
CA GLU A 201 -0.34 -7.19 -2.57
C GLU A 201 -0.37 -7.39 -1.04
N ILE A 202 0.71 -7.03 -0.37
CA ILE A 202 0.87 -6.84 1.07
C ILE A 202 1.63 -5.52 1.30
N VAL A 203 0.89 -4.48 1.73
CA VAL A 203 1.44 -3.15 1.97
C VAL A 203 1.10 -2.65 3.38
N GLY A 204 1.76 -1.58 3.82
CA GLY A 204 1.58 -1.09 5.19
C GLY A 204 2.46 -1.81 6.20
N ALA A 205 3.72 -2.09 5.83
CA ALA A 205 4.73 -2.63 6.75
C ALA A 205 4.74 -1.85 8.06
N GLY A 206 4.52 -2.59 9.15
CA GLY A 206 3.74 -2.03 10.24
C GLY A 206 3.87 -2.74 11.58
N PRO A 207 3.22 -3.91 11.78
CA PRO A 207 3.01 -4.45 13.12
C PRO A 207 4.31 -4.63 13.88
N SER A 208 4.50 -3.85 14.96
CA SER A 208 5.77 -3.72 15.68
C SER A 208 6.34 -5.05 16.19
N LYS A 209 5.47 -6.03 16.46
CA LYS A 209 5.83 -7.42 16.81
C LYS A 209 6.79 -8.06 15.80
N MET A 210 6.63 -7.77 14.52
CA MET A 210 7.35 -8.43 13.42
C MET A 210 8.03 -7.49 12.44
N CYS A 211 7.73 -6.20 12.46
CA CYS A 211 8.28 -5.21 11.55
C CYS A 211 8.99 -4.10 12.33
N ASP A 212 10.31 -3.98 12.11
CA ASP A 212 11.13 -2.89 12.63
C ASP A 212 12.17 -2.47 11.59
N ILE A 213 12.54 -1.18 11.58
CA ILE A 213 13.73 -0.69 10.89
C ILE A 213 14.79 -0.41 11.95
N LEU A 214 15.85 -1.21 11.97
CA LEU A 214 16.97 -1.07 12.91
C LEU A 214 16.52 -0.97 14.38
N GLY A 215 15.52 -1.79 14.76
CA GLY A 215 14.97 -1.85 16.12
C GLY A 215 13.80 -0.90 16.40
N ILE A 216 13.44 -0.02 15.46
CA ILE A 216 12.30 0.89 15.61
C ILE A 216 11.07 0.26 14.97
N GLY A 217 10.04 -0.03 15.79
CA GLY A 217 8.78 -0.61 15.30
C GLY A 217 8.17 0.24 14.18
N MET A 218 7.61 -0.41 13.15
CA MET A 218 7.17 0.28 11.92
C MET A 218 5.82 1.00 12.04
N PHE A 219 5.58 1.70 13.15
CA PHE A 219 4.45 2.62 13.30
C PHE A 219 4.60 3.85 12.40
N ASP A 220 3.57 4.69 12.34
CA ASP A 220 3.69 6.06 11.87
C ASP A 220 2.78 6.98 12.68
N SER A 221 2.79 8.27 12.39
CA SER A 221 2.17 9.25 13.28
C SER A 221 1.55 10.44 12.57
N CYS A 222 0.67 11.12 13.29
CA CYS A 222 0.06 12.37 12.88
C CYS A 222 -0.15 13.30 14.09
N GLU A 223 0.20 14.57 13.91
CA GLU A 223 -0.19 15.68 14.79
C GLU A 223 -1.13 16.60 14.00
N ILE A 224 -2.24 17.01 14.60
CA ILE A 224 -3.17 17.98 14.03
C ILE A 224 -3.44 19.06 15.08
N ARG A 225 -3.33 20.32 14.69
CA ARG A 225 -3.67 21.50 15.51
C ARG A 225 -4.65 22.38 14.77
N VAL A 226 -5.80 22.64 15.37
CA VAL A 226 -6.84 23.55 14.85
C VAL A 226 -6.62 24.94 15.44
N HIS A 227 -6.58 25.94 14.59
CA HIS A 227 -6.41 27.35 14.96
C HIS A 227 -7.74 27.98 15.42
N PRO A 228 -7.71 29.11 16.15
CA PRO A 228 -8.92 29.78 16.63
C PRO A 228 -9.92 30.17 15.53
N ASP A 229 -9.46 30.38 14.30
CA ASP A 229 -10.30 30.77 13.16
C ASP A 229 -10.96 29.59 12.43
N GLY A 230 -10.63 28.35 12.84
CA GLY A 230 -11.12 27.10 12.27
C GLY A 230 -10.22 26.48 11.18
N SER A 231 -9.13 27.15 10.78
CA SER A 231 -8.10 26.54 9.93
C SER A 231 -7.25 25.55 10.74
N ALA A 232 -6.44 24.72 10.08
CA ALA A 232 -5.61 23.74 10.78
C ALA A 232 -4.24 23.56 10.14
N ILE A 233 -3.29 23.10 10.94
CA ILE A 233 -2.02 22.55 10.49
C ILE A 233 -1.90 21.09 10.92
N ALA A 234 -1.43 20.24 10.03
CA ALA A 234 -1.22 18.83 10.28
C ALA A 234 0.17 18.39 9.81
N ARG A 235 0.84 17.56 10.61
CA ARG A 235 2.13 16.98 10.28
C ARG A 235 2.11 15.48 10.46
N MET A 236 2.82 14.77 9.59
CA MET A 236 2.95 13.31 9.66
C MET A 236 4.41 12.89 9.66
N GLY A 237 4.66 11.69 10.19
CA GLY A 237 5.97 11.06 10.17
C GLY A 237 6.35 10.43 8.81
N THR A 238 5.46 10.52 7.82
CA THR A 238 5.72 10.19 6.42
C THR A 238 6.42 11.33 5.67
N ILE A 239 6.77 11.08 4.40
CA ILE A 239 7.26 12.11 3.48
C ILE A 239 6.80 11.82 2.06
N THR A 240 6.29 12.81 1.33
CA THR A 240 5.91 12.69 -0.08
C THR A 240 7.11 12.80 -1.04
N GLN A 241 7.04 12.08 -2.16
CA GLN A 241 7.90 12.22 -3.34
C GLN A 241 7.07 12.48 -4.62
N GLY A 242 5.80 12.90 -4.48
CA GLY A 242 4.91 13.26 -5.60
C GLY A 242 3.55 12.55 -5.62
N GLN A 243 3.26 11.69 -4.65
CA GLN A 243 2.00 10.94 -4.54
C GLN A 243 0.81 11.78 -4.00
N GLY A 244 1.02 13.05 -3.66
CA GLY A 244 -0.06 13.98 -3.30
C GLY A 244 -0.51 13.95 -1.83
N HIS A 245 0.37 13.57 -0.89
CA HIS A 245 0.05 13.53 0.55
C HIS A 245 -0.57 14.81 1.10
N GLN A 246 -0.07 15.98 0.67
CA GLN A 246 -0.59 17.28 1.13
C GLN A 246 -2.07 17.48 0.79
N THR A 247 -2.54 16.86 -0.29
CA THR A 247 -3.94 16.87 -0.68
C THR A 247 -4.72 15.77 0.05
N THR A 248 -4.23 14.53 -0.01
CA THR A 248 -5.00 13.36 0.43
C THR A 248 -5.14 13.28 1.96
N TYR A 249 -4.13 13.68 2.73
CA TYR A 249 -4.26 13.75 4.18
C TYR A 249 -5.22 14.84 4.63
N ALA A 250 -5.21 16.01 3.97
CA ALA A 250 -6.19 17.06 4.24
C ALA A 250 -7.63 16.57 3.97
N GLN A 251 -7.85 15.73 2.96
CA GLN A 251 -9.16 15.12 2.69
C GLN A 251 -9.62 14.17 3.81
N ILE A 252 -8.72 13.36 4.37
CA ILE A 252 -9.04 12.47 5.50
C ILE A 252 -9.44 13.30 6.73
N ILE A 253 -8.66 14.34 7.05
CA ILE A 253 -8.96 15.23 8.18
C ILE A 253 -10.29 15.95 7.96
N ALA A 254 -10.55 16.40 6.73
CA ALA A 254 -11.79 17.08 6.39
C ALA A 254 -13.02 16.21 6.63
N SER A 255 -12.99 14.95 6.19
CA SER A 255 -14.11 14.02 6.43
C SER A 255 -14.28 13.64 7.90
N GLU A 256 -13.19 13.52 8.65
CA GLU A 256 -13.26 13.06 10.05
C GLU A 256 -13.56 14.18 11.04
N ALA A 257 -13.10 15.42 10.79
CA ALA A 257 -13.22 16.55 11.71
C ALA A 257 -14.11 17.70 11.18
N GLY A 258 -14.57 17.65 9.93
CA GLY A 258 -15.46 18.66 9.34
C GLY A 258 -14.78 19.98 8.95
N ILE A 259 -13.44 20.01 8.98
CA ILE A 259 -12.64 21.18 8.58
C ILE A 259 -12.43 21.15 7.07
N PRO A 260 -12.75 22.20 6.29
CA PRO A 260 -12.53 22.18 4.84
C PRO A 260 -11.07 21.87 4.49
N ALA A 261 -10.84 20.91 3.58
CA ALA A 261 -9.49 20.50 3.20
C ALA A 261 -8.62 21.66 2.68
N SER A 262 -9.24 22.67 2.06
CA SER A 262 -8.56 23.88 1.56
C SER A 262 -8.02 24.80 2.66
N THR A 263 -8.43 24.60 3.92
CA THR A 263 -7.96 25.37 5.08
C THR A 263 -7.06 24.54 6.00
N ILE A 264 -6.59 23.38 5.52
CA ILE A 264 -5.68 22.49 6.25
C ILE A 264 -4.32 22.52 5.56
N THR A 265 -3.32 23.05 6.26
CA THR A 265 -1.93 22.98 5.81
C THR A 265 -1.33 21.67 6.26
N VAL A 266 -0.75 20.93 5.32
CA VAL A 266 -0.11 19.64 5.57
C VAL A 266 1.39 19.72 5.31
N GLU A 267 2.20 19.32 6.30
CA GLU A 267 3.66 19.32 6.23
C GLU A 267 4.27 17.96 6.61
N GLU A 268 5.45 17.68 6.07
CA GLU A 268 6.19 16.43 6.24
C GLU A 268 7.70 16.71 6.14
N GLY A 269 8.55 15.80 6.64
CA GLY A 269 9.98 15.75 6.31
C GLY A 269 10.95 16.61 7.13
N ASP A 270 10.49 17.64 7.84
CA ASP A 270 11.32 18.36 8.81
C ASP A 270 11.28 17.66 10.17
N THR A 271 12.36 16.98 10.53
CA THR A 271 12.47 16.23 11.80
C THR A 271 12.45 17.10 13.05
N SER A 272 12.57 18.43 12.92
CA SER A 272 12.44 19.36 14.05
C SER A 272 10.99 19.72 14.35
N THR A 273 10.05 19.43 13.44
CA THR A 273 8.64 19.87 13.56
C THR A 273 7.63 18.75 13.37
N ALA A 274 7.90 17.79 12.48
CA ALA A 274 7.02 16.66 12.25
C ALA A 274 7.13 15.63 13.39
N PRO A 275 6.03 14.93 13.75
CA PRO A 275 6.09 13.83 14.69
C PRO A 275 6.94 12.68 14.11
N TYR A 276 7.50 11.84 14.97
CA TYR A 276 8.38 10.77 14.51
C TYR A 276 7.59 9.74 13.70
N GLY A 277 8.12 9.34 12.55
CA GLY A 277 7.61 8.22 11.77
C GLY A 277 8.71 7.57 10.94
N LEU A 278 8.30 6.60 10.15
CA LEU A 278 9.22 5.73 9.42
C LEU A 278 9.31 6.13 7.94
N GLY A 279 8.68 7.24 7.54
CA GLY A 279 8.72 7.71 6.16
C GLY A 279 7.81 6.91 5.21
N THR A 280 8.03 7.13 3.92
CA THR A 280 7.20 6.56 2.85
C THR A 280 7.99 5.62 1.95
N TYR A 281 7.54 4.37 1.93
CA TYR A 281 7.97 3.29 1.04
C TYR A 281 6.97 2.13 1.21
N GLY A 282 7.05 1.08 0.40
CA GLY A 282 6.19 -0.11 0.53
C GLY A 282 4.69 0.22 0.64
N SER A 283 4.27 1.29 -0.05
CA SER A 283 2.92 1.86 -0.05
C SER A 283 2.30 2.03 1.35
N ARG A 284 3.12 2.31 2.38
CA ARG A 284 2.67 2.30 3.79
C ARG A 284 1.98 3.57 4.28
N SER A 285 2.06 4.66 3.53
CA SER A 285 1.62 5.99 3.97
C SER A 285 0.12 6.07 4.23
N THR A 286 -0.72 5.47 3.38
CA THR A 286 -2.17 5.38 3.65
C THR A 286 -2.49 4.35 4.75
N PRO A 287 -2.00 3.09 4.68
CA PRO A 287 -2.28 2.11 5.73
C PRO A 287 -1.90 2.54 7.15
N VAL A 288 -0.75 3.19 7.32
CA VAL A 288 -0.20 3.50 8.65
C VAL A 288 -0.47 4.96 9.04
N ALA A 289 0.11 5.93 8.32
CA ALA A 289 -0.10 7.34 8.65
C ALA A 289 -1.53 7.79 8.35
N GLY A 290 -2.19 7.29 7.29
CA GLY A 290 -3.60 7.59 7.03
C GLY A 290 -4.53 7.14 8.16
N ALA A 291 -4.23 6.00 8.81
CA ALA A 291 -4.92 5.57 10.02
C ALA A 291 -4.61 6.48 11.22
N ALA A 292 -3.35 6.89 11.41
CA ALA A 292 -2.97 7.86 12.45
C ALA A 292 -3.68 9.22 12.25
N VAL A 293 -3.76 9.71 11.00
CA VAL A 293 -4.49 10.93 10.62
C VAL A 293 -5.97 10.81 11.01
N ALA A 294 -6.64 9.72 10.62
CA ALA A 294 -8.03 9.50 10.97
C ALA A 294 -8.24 9.42 12.49
N ARG A 295 -7.34 8.73 13.22
CA ARG A 295 -7.41 8.61 14.68
C ARG A 295 -7.17 9.94 15.40
N ALA A 296 -6.19 10.73 14.98
CA ALA A 296 -5.96 12.07 15.51
C ALA A 296 -7.16 12.99 15.24
N ALA A 297 -7.71 12.96 14.02
CA ALA A 297 -8.89 13.74 13.64
C ALA A 297 -10.13 13.32 14.46
N ARG A 298 -10.32 12.03 14.75
CA ARG A 298 -11.40 11.54 15.62
C ARG A 298 -11.25 11.99 17.07
N LYS A 299 -10.03 12.09 17.59
CA LYS A 299 -9.76 12.68 18.92
C LYS A 299 -10.16 14.16 18.95
N ILE A 300 -9.84 14.92 17.89
CA ILE A 300 -10.31 16.30 17.72
C ILE A 300 -11.83 16.37 17.67
N ARG A 301 -12.48 15.54 16.84
CA ARG A 301 -13.95 15.50 16.73
C ARG A 301 -14.61 15.22 18.08
N GLU A 302 -14.04 14.31 18.86
CA GLU A 302 -14.57 13.97 20.19
C GLU A 302 -14.43 15.13 21.19
N LYS A 303 -13.26 15.78 21.27
CA LYS A 303 -13.10 16.99 22.10
C LYS A 303 -14.05 18.11 21.63
N ALA A 304 -14.17 18.29 20.32
CA ALA A 304 -15.08 19.26 19.71
C ALA A 304 -16.55 18.97 20.03
N ARG A 305 -16.98 17.70 20.06
CA ARG A 305 -18.34 17.30 20.49
C ARG A 305 -18.63 17.73 21.93
N GLN A 306 -17.66 17.55 22.84
CA GLN A 306 -17.80 17.96 24.24
C GLN A 306 -17.92 19.48 24.39
N ILE A 307 -17.12 20.24 23.64
CA ILE A 307 -17.21 21.70 23.61
C ILE A 307 -18.57 22.13 23.01
N ALA A 308 -18.99 21.53 21.90
CA ALA A 308 -20.28 21.84 21.27
C ALA A 308 -21.45 21.59 22.23
N ALA A 309 -21.42 20.48 22.97
CA ALA A 309 -22.43 20.16 23.97
C ALA A 309 -22.52 21.22 25.08
N HIS A 310 -21.38 21.69 25.59
CA HIS A 310 -21.34 22.80 26.55
C HIS A 310 -21.92 24.09 25.99
N LEU A 311 -21.59 24.44 24.73
CA LEU A 311 -22.15 25.62 24.06
C LEU A 311 -23.64 25.51 23.72
N LEU A 312 -24.17 24.28 23.70
CA LEU A 312 -25.59 23.98 23.47
C LEU A 312 -26.33 23.71 24.79
N GLU A 313 -25.65 23.79 25.94
CA GLU A 313 -26.20 23.45 27.26
C GLU A 313 -26.85 22.05 27.30
N ALA A 314 -26.25 21.10 26.58
CA ALA A 314 -26.78 19.75 26.39
C ALA A 314 -25.78 18.67 26.83
N SER A 315 -26.28 17.45 26.99
CA SER A 315 -25.41 16.28 27.16
C SER A 315 -24.64 16.01 25.86
N PRO A 316 -23.34 15.66 25.91
CA PRO A 316 -22.61 15.23 24.72
C PRO A 316 -23.30 14.07 23.97
N ASN A 317 -24.01 13.19 24.68
CA ASN A 317 -24.71 12.06 24.07
C ASN A 317 -25.91 12.48 23.22
N ASP A 318 -26.39 13.71 23.40
CA ASP A 318 -27.48 14.30 22.61
C ASP A 318 -26.96 15.12 21.42
N VAL A 319 -25.64 15.15 21.21
CA VAL A 319 -24.99 15.88 20.13
C VAL A 319 -24.45 14.92 19.07
N GLU A 320 -24.90 15.09 17.84
CA GLU A 320 -24.47 14.32 16.66
C GLU A 320 -23.56 15.15 15.77
N PHE A 321 -22.57 14.51 15.15
CA PHE A 321 -21.72 15.14 14.14
C PHE A 321 -22.38 14.98 12.77
N ASP A 322 -22.61 16.10 12.09
CA ASP A 322 -23.18 16.15 10.74
C ASP A 322 -22.25 16.98 9.85
N LEU A 323 -21.37 16.28 9.12
CA LEU A 323 -20.41 16.81 8.14
C LEU A 323 -19.43 17.89 8.66
N ASP A 324 -19.92 19.08 8.98
CA ASP A 324 -19.15 20.27 9.37
C ASP A 324 -19.64 20.91 10.69
N ARG A 325 -20.63 20.29 11.34
CA ARG A 325 -21.28 20.83 12.54
C ARG A 325 -21.67 19.75 13.53
N PHE A 326 -21.96 20.20 14.74
CA PHE A 326 -22.47 19.40 15.85
C PHE A 326 -23.91 19.83 16.13
N VAL A 327 -24.85 18.90 16.05
CA VAL A 327 -26.30 19.14 16.04
C VAL A 327 -26.96 18.46 17.23
N LEU A 328 -27.92 19.13 17.87
CA LEU A 328 -28.73 18.53 18.94
C LEU A 328 -29.77 17.55 18.37
N LYS A 329 -29.84 16.33 18.91
CA LYS A 329 -30.82 15.31 18.52
C LYS A 329 -32.25 15.83 18.67
N GLY A 330 -33.04 15.71 17.60
CA GLY A 330 -34.43 16.15 17.58
C GLY A 330 -34.64 17.66 17.37
N SER A 331 -33.57 18.46 17.37
CA SER A 331 -33.58 19.91 17.16
C SER A 331 -32.47 20.33 16.19
N PRO A 332 -32.57 19.99 14.90
CA PRO A 332 -31.52 20.24 13.91
C PRO A 332 -31.15 21.74 13.72
N GLU A 333 -32.05 22.64 14.11
CA GLU A 333 -31.82 24.09 14.16
C GLU A 333 -30.83 24.52 15.26
N GLN A 334 -30.61 23.67 16.27
CA GLN A 334 -29.66 23.90 17.35
C GLN A 334 -28.34 23.20 17.05
N PHE A 335 -27.37 23.96 16.55
CA PHE A 335 -26.06 23.43 16.18
C PHE A 335 -24.91 24.40 16.48
N LYS A 336 -23.70 23.86 16.47
CA LYS A 336 -22.43 24.62 16.44
C LYS A 336 -21.56 24.09 15.32
N THR A 337 -21.06 24.98 14.47
CA THR A 337 -20.11 24.59 13.41
C THR A 337 -18.74 24.28 14.00
N ILE A 338 -17.91 23.53 13.28
CA ILE A 338 -16.53 23.27 13.70
C ILE A 338 -15.75 24.58 13.96
N ARG A 339 -16.03 25.64 13.20
CA ARG A 339 -15.41 26.95 13.36
C ARG A 339 -15.80 27.62 14.68
N GLN A 340 -17.07 27.54 15.07
CA GLN A 340 -17.53 28.08 16.36
C GLN A 340 -16.94 27.29 17.53
N VAL A 341 -16.83 25.97 17.38
CA VAL A 341 -16.21 25.09 18.37
C VAL A 341 -14.70 25.34 18.49
N ALA A 342 -14.00 25.55 17.37
CA ALA A 342 -12.58 25.89 17.36
C ALA A 342 -12.33 27.20 18.10
N TRP A 343 -13.14 28.24 17.88
CA TRP A 343 -13.06 29.47 18.67
C TRP A 343 -13.27 29.21 20.16
N ALA A 344 -14.36 28.49 20.50
CA ALA A 344 -14.69 28.10 21.87
C ALA A 344 -13.56 27.36 22.59
N ALA A 345 -12.81 26.52 21.88
CA ALA A 345 -11.66 25.83 22.45
C ALA A 345 -10.58 26.79 23.01
N TYR A 346 -10.53 28.03 22.53
CA TYR A 346 -9.56 29.05 22.97
C TYR A 346 -10.17 30.13 23.89
N ASN A 347 -11.48 30.11 24.17
CA ASN A 347 -12.08 31.13 25.05
C ASN A 347 -13.20 30.64 25.99
N ASN A 348 -13.87 29.52 25.72
CA ASN A 348 -15.00 28.99 26.49
C ASN A 348 -15.11 27.46 26.37
N VAL A 349 -14.28 26.76 27.14
CA VAL A 349 -14.32 25.29 27.28
C VAL A 349 -15.06 24.88 28.56
N PRO A 350 -15.57 23.63 28.64
CA PRO A 350 -16.08 23.08 29.88
C PRO A 350 -15.07 23.18 31.04
N GLU A 351 -15.56 23.33 32.27
CA GLU A 351 -14.70 23.33 33.46
C GLU A 351 -13.85 22.04 33.52
N GLY A 352 -12.56 22.19 33.80
CA GLY A 352 -11.60 21.09 33.87
C GLY A 352 -11.09 20.58 32.53
N MET A 353 -11.58 21.10 31.39
CA MET A 353 -11.03 20.78 30.06
C MET A 353 -9.85 21.70 29.74
N GLU A 354 -8.77 21.14 29.20
CA GLU A 354 -7.65 21.92 28.67
C GLU A 354 -8.08 22.78 27.47
N MET A 355 -7.55 23.99 27.39
CA MET A 355 -7.73 24.90 26.26
C MET A 355 -7.13 24.32 24.96
N GLY A 356 -7.51 24.90 23.83
CA GLY A 356 -7.05 24.53 22.48
C GLY A 356 -7.73 23.29 21.91
N LEU A 357 -7.52 23.05 20.61
CA LEU A 357 -8.11 21.92 19.90
C LEU A 357 -7.06 21.25 19.01
N GLU A 358 -6.41 20.23 19.56
CA GLU A 358 -5.32 19.53 18.91
C GLU A 358 -5.23 18.09 19.39
N ALA A 359 -4.60 17.23 18.60
CA ALA A 359 -4.36 15.84 18.94
C ALA A 359 -3.14 15.26 18.23
N VAL A 360 -2.53 14.26 18.86
CA VAL A 360 -1.47 13.43 18.30
C VAL A 360 -1.89 11.97 18.34
N ASP A 361 -1.52 11.19 17.32
CA ASP A 361 -1.65 9.74 17.33
C ASP A 361 -0.41 9.08 16.71
N TYR A 362 0.02 7.99 17.34
CA TYR A 362 1.03 7.08 16.83
C TYR A 362 0.34 5.74 16.62
N TYR A 363 0.30 5.27 15.37
CA TYR A 363 -0.45 4.09 14.98
C TYR A 363 0.49 2.92 14.73
N ASP A 364 0.46 1.95 15.64
CA ASP A 364 0.98 0.60 15.41
C ASP A 364 -0.12 -0.25 14.77
N PRO A 365 -0.01 -0.59 13.48
CA PRO A 365 -1.07 -1.29 12.77
C PRO A 365 -1.19 -2.75 13.27
N PRO A 366 -2.41 -3.29 13.40
CA PRO A 366 -2.63 -4.65 13.89
C PRO A 366 -2.23 -5.72 12.85
N ASN A 367 -2.27 -5.37 11.57
CA ASN A 367 -1.91 -6.21 10.43
C ASN A 367 -1.49 -5.30 9.25
N PHE A 368 -1.02 -5.89 8.15
CA PHE A 368 -0.89 -5.25 6.85
C PHE A 368 -2.26 -5.03 6.19
N THR A 369 -2.26 -4.34 5.04
CA THR A 369 -3.40 -4.26 4.13
C THR A 369 -3.10 -5.00 2.84
N PHE A 370 -4.08 -5.71 2.27
CA PHE A 370 -3.86 -6.60 1.13
C PHE A 370 -4.68 -6.19 -0.11
N PRO A 371 -4.34 -5.06 -0.77
CA PRO A 371 -5.03 -4.66 -1.98
C PRO A 371 -4.78 -5.69 -3.09
N PHE A 372 -5.72 -5.78 -4.04
CA PHE A 372 -5.64 -6.74 -5.13
C PHE A 372 -6.00 -6.09 -6.46
N GLY A 373 -5.68 -6.78 -7.56
CA GLY A 373 -6.01 -6.31 -8.89
C GLY A 373 -6.14 -7.43 -9.91
N ALA A 374 -6.85 -7.13 -10.99
CA ALA A 374 -6.96 -7.97 -12.19
C ALA A 374 -6.55 -7.13 -13.40
N TYR A 375 -5.42 -7.47 -14.02
CA TYR A 375 -4.91 -6.79 -15.21
C TYR A 375 -4.95 -7.71 -16.41
N VAL A 376 -5.36 -7.17 -17.56
CA VAL A 376 -5.29 -7.85 -18.87
C VAL A 376 -4.55 -6.95 -19.84
N CYS A 377 -3.65 -7.55 -20.61
CA CYS A 377 -2.90 -6.90 -21.67
C CYS A 377 -3.08 -7.71 -22.94
N VAL A 378 -3.53 -7.08 -24.02
CA VAL A 378 -3.38 -7.61 -25.37
C VAL A 378 -2.05 -7.07 -25.89
N LEU A 379 -1.34 -7.87 -26.69
CA LEU A 379 -0.14 -7.40 -27.37
C LEU A 379 -0.02 -8.08 -28.73
N GLU A 380 0.72 -7.45 -29.63
CA GLU A 380 1.09 -7.97 -30.93
C GLU A 380 2.61 -8.01 -31.05
N VAL A 381 3.16 -9.12 -31.57
CA VAL A 381 4.60 -9.28 -31.77
C VAL A 381 4.91 -9.54 -33.24
N ASN A 382 5.70 -8.67 -33.86
CA ASN A 382 6.20 -8.91 -35.20
C ASN A 382 7.21 -10.06 -35.17
N ARG A 383 6.93 -11.15 -35.88
CA ARG A 383 7.80 -12.34 -35.83
C ARG A 383 9.16 -12.18 -36.51
N TYR A 384 9.33 -11.14 -37.33
CA TYR A 384 10.57 -10.87 -38.07
C TYR A 384 11.46 -9.85 -37.35
N THR A 385 10.87 -8.84 -36.71
CA THR A 385 11.62 -7.77 -36.04
C THR A 385 11.69 -7.93 -34.52
N GLY A 386 10.79 -8.71 -33.92
CA GLY A 386 10.61 -8.81 -32.47
C GLY A 386 9.93 -7.59 -31.83
N GLU A 387 9.50 -6.61 -32.64
CA GLU A 387 8.77 -5.44 -32.16
C GLU A 387 7.48 -5.90 -31.45
N THR A 388 7.27 -5.40 -30.23
CA THR A 388 6.07 -5.67 -29.44
C THR A 388 5.26 -4.39 -29.28
N ARG A 389 3.97 -4.47 -29.62
CA ARG A 389 2.98 -3.39 -29.42
C ARG A 389 1.98 -3.85 -28.38
N VAL A 390 1.70 -2.99 -27.40
CA VAL A 390 0.63 -3.18 -26.41
C VAL A 390 -0.65 -2.59 -26.95
#